data_AF-A0A5N7WNA2-F1
#
_entry.id   AF-A0A5N7WNA2-F1
#
_cell.length_a   1.000
_cell.length_b   1.000
_cell.length_c   1.000
_cell.angle_alpha   90.00
_cell.angle_beta   90.00
_cell.angle_gamma   90.00
#
_symmetry.space_group_name_H-M   'P 1'
#
loop_
_entity.id
_entity.type
_entity.pdbx_description
1 polymer ?
#
loop_
_entity_poly.entity_id
_entity_poly.type
_entity_poly.pdbx_seq_one_letter_code
_entity_poly.pdbx_strand_id
1 'polypeptide(L)'
;MRHQSTLIAESKAIVDYLRKFGPTNRTELNSAMKGQTANEITKRLNNLSIAGWVRFSPNFRTWEISPSAHDMFPGTRASHKKAAQQHPAIKQAEPVELVPPRTFNFHGTNYVPPAFTPARQGALDFGQIPSRGQRC
;
A
#
# COMPACT_ATOMS: atom_id res chain seq x y z
N MET A 1 -11.70 -19.80 -9.72
CA MET A 1 -10.43 -20.48 -9.36
C MET A 1 -9.79 -19.69 -8.22
N ARG A 2 -9.70 -20.27 -7.02
CA ARG A 2 -9.01 -19.63 -5.89
C ARG A 2 -7.52 -19.94 -6.02
N HIS A 3 -6.71 -18.94 -6.37
CA HIS A 3 -5.26 -19.06 -6.24
C HIS A 3 -4.94 -19.12 -4.74
N GLN A 4 -4.85 -20.31 -4.17
CA GLN A 4 -4.12 -20.50 -2.93
C GLN A 4 -2.65 -20.33 -3.29
N SER A 5 -2.16 -19.09 -3.23
CA SER A 5 -0.73 -18.79 -3.35
C SER A 5 -0.03 -19.46 -2.18
N THR A 6 0.47 -20.68 -2.40
CA THR A 6 1.30 -21.40 -1.45
C THR A 6 2.59 -20.60 -1.28
N LEU A 7 2.75 -20.00 -0.09
CA LEU A 7 3.99 -19.33 0.27
C LEU A 7 5.14 -20.34 0.18
N ILE A 8 6.16 -19.99 -0.60
CA ILE A 8 7.42 -20.75 -0.67
C ILE A 8 8.03 -20.81 0.74
N ALA A 9 8.64 -21.95 1.11
CA ALA A 9 9.15 -22.21 2.46
C ALA A 9 10.03 -21.08 3.01
N GLU A 10 10.88 -20.51 2.16
CA GLU A 10 11.75 -19.38 2.48
C GLU A 10 10.98 -18.07 2.74
N SER A 11 9.93 -17.79 1.96
CA SER A 11 9.07 -16.62 2.18
C SER A 11 8.26 -16.76 3.47
N LYS A 12 7.81 -17.99 3.78
CA LYS A 12 7.19 -18.31 5.07
C LYS A 12 8.16 -18.07 6.23
N ALA A 13 9.43 -18.45 6.10
CA ALA A 13 10.43 -18.22 7.13
C ALA A 13 10.64 -16.72 7.42
N ILE A 14 10.60 -15.83 6.40
CA ILE A 14 10.69 -14.37 6.61
C ILE A 14 9.51 -13.89 7.46
N VAL A 15 8.30 -14.35 7.11
CA VAL A 15 7.07 -13.99 7.82
C VAL A 15 7.09 -14.52 9.25
N ASP A 16 7.51 -15.76 9.47
CA ASP A 16 7.64 -16.37 10.80
C ASP A 16 8.69 -15.64 11.66
N TYR A 17 9.78 -15.15 11.05
CA TYR A 17 10.78 -14.34 11.72
C TYR A 17 10.21 -12.99 12.15
N LEU A 18 9.55 -12.26 11.23
CA LEU A 18 8.91 -10.98 11.54
C LEU A 18 7.80 -11.13 12.59
N ARG A 19 7.15 -12.30 12.66
CA ARG A 19 6.17 -12.60 13.71
C ARG A 19 6.81 -12.76 15.09
N LYS A 20 8.02 -13.32 15.17
CA LYS A 20 8.73 -13.57 16.44
C LYS A 20 9.46 -12.33 16.95
N PHE A 21 10.12 -11.59 16.05
CA PHE A 21 11.01 -10.48 16.41
C PHE A 21 10.40 -9.10 16.16
N GLY A 22 9.28 -9.03 15.43
CA GLY A 22 8.63 -7.76 15.10
C GLY A 22 9.23 -7.09 13.86
N PRO A 23 9.04 -5.76 13.70
CA PRO A 23 9.59 -5.01 12.59
C PRO A 23 11.11 -5.06 12.58
N THR A 24 11.72 -5.51 11.48
CA THR A 24 13.16 -5.76 11.41
C THR A 24 13.83 -5.12 10.21
N ASN A 25 15.11 -4.77 10.37
CA ASN A 25 15.96 -4.22 9.33
C ASN A 25 16.41 -5.29 8.32
N ARG A 26 16.73 -4.83 7.10
CA ARG A 26 17.22 -5.72 6.02
C ARG A 26 18.52 -6.45 6.40
N THR A 27 19.42 -5.78 7.12
CA THR A 27 20.71 -6.33 7.56
C THR A 27 20.51 -7.50 8.51
N GLU A 28 19.62 -7.34 9.49
CA GLU A 28 19.25 -8.37 10.46
C GLU A 28 18.55 -9.56 9.78
N LEU A 29 17.65 -9.30 8.83
CA LEU A 29 17.02 -10.36 8.02
C LEU A 29 18.07 -11.16 7.22
N ASN A 30 19.08 -10.49 6.66
CA ASN A 30 20.16 -11.15 5.94
C ASN A 30 21.03 -12.03 6.85
N SER A 31 21.28 -11.58 8.08
CA SER A 31 21.99 -12.37 9.09
C SER A 31 21.17 -13.56 9.61
N ALA A 32 19.85 -13.43 9.70
CA ALA A 32 18.96 -14.49 10.17
C ALA A 32 18.78 -15.61 9.13
N MET A 33 18.78 -15.26 7.83
CA MET A 33 18.57 -16.20 6.72
C MET A 33 19.89 -16.77 6.21
N LYS A 34 20.50 -17.67 6.99
CA LYS A 34 21.71 -18.39 6.57
C LYS A 34 21.40 -19.24 5.33
N GLY A 35 21.90 -18.82 4.16
CA GLY A 35 21.78 -19.56 2.90
C GLY A 35 21.12 -18.81 1.74
N GLN A 36 20.58 -17.61 1.96
CA GLN A 36 20.08 -16.75 0.88
C GLN A 36 21.03 -15.58 0.63
N THR A 37 21.13 -15.15 -0.62
CA THR A 37 21.84 -13.91 -0.96
C THR A 37 20.99 -12.68 -0.66
N ALA A 38 21.64 -11.54 -0.41
CA ALA A 38 20.94 -10.28 -0.14
C ALA A 38 19.97 -9.86 -1.26
N ASN A 39 20.29 -10.21 -2.51
CA ASN A 39 19.44 -9.92 -3.67
C ASN A 39 18.19 -10.78 -3.69
N GLU A 40 18.30 -12.07 -3.35
CA GLU A 40 17.15 -12.98 -3.24
C GLU A 40 16.20 -12.56 -2.13
N ILE A 41 16.73 -12.18 -0.96
CA ILE A 41 15.92 -11.66 0.14
C ILE A 41 15.19 -10.39 -0.29
N THR A 42 15.87 -9.47 -0.98
CA THR A 42 15.24 -8.24 -1.49
C THR A 42 14.11 -8.54 -2.47
N LYS A 43 14.34 -9.46 -3.42
CA LYS A 43 13.31 -9.89 -4.38
C LYS A 43 12.12 -10.53 -3.66
N ARG A 44 12.36 -11.36 -2.64
CA ARG A 44 11.30 -12.00 -1.85
C ARG A 44 10.51 -10.98 -1.04
N LEU A 45 11.16 -10.02 -0.41
CA LEU A 45 10.50 -8.94 0.33
C LEU A 45 9.61 -8.09 -0.60
N ASN A 46 10.09 -7.78 -1.81
CA ASN A 46 9.28 -7.09 -2.81
C ASN A 46 8.06 -7.92 -3.24
N ASN A 47 8.25 -9.21 -3.50
CA ASN A 47 7.13 -10.10 -3.84
C ASN A 47 6.11 -10.23 -2.69
N LEU A 48 6.58 -10.33 -1.45
CA LEU A 48 5.73 -10.35 -0.25
C LEU A 48 5.01 -9.01 -0.05
N SER A 49 5.65 -7.90 -0.41
CA SER A 49 5.04 -6.57 -0.37
C SER A 49 3.92 -6.41 -1.40
N ILE A 50 4.19 -6.79 -2.64
CA ILE A 50 3.19 -6.78 -3.72
C ILE A 50 2.00 -7.68 -3.38
N ALA A 51 2.27 -8.85 -2.79
CA ALA A 51 1.24 -9.77 -2.35
C ALA A 51 0.55 -9.35 -1.03
N GLY A 52 0.92 -8.20 -0.44
CA GLY A 52 0.25 -7.62 0.72
C GLY A 52 0.56 -8.30 2.05
N TRP A 53 1.62 -9.12 2.13
CA TRP A 53 2.04 -9.83 3.34
C TRP A 53 2.89 -8.96 4.27
N VAL A 54 3.76 -8.15 3.71
CA VAL A 54 4.75 -7.35 4.44
C VAL A 54 4.73 -5.93 3.88
N ARG A 55 5.05 -4.93 4.69
CA ARG A 55 5.15 -3.53 4.27
C ARG A 55 6.53 -2.99 4.66
N PHE A 56 7.08 -2.13 3.81
CA PHE A 56 8.26 -1.34 4.15
C PHE A 56 7.83 -0.03 4.83
N SER A 57 8.37 0.23 6.02
CA SER A 57 8.17 1.47 6.75
C SER A 57 9.34 2.43 6.47
N PRO A 58 9.14 3.48 5.65
CA PRO A 58 10.23 4.40 5.28
C PRO A 58 10.77 5.20 6.47
N ASN A 59 9.94 5.41 7.49
CA ASN A 59 10.29 6.17 8.70
C ASN A 59 11.36 5.47 9.53
N PHE A 60 11.26 4.15 9.64
CA PHE A 60 12.15 3.32 10.47
C PHE A 60 13.11 2.46 9.64
N ARG A 61 12.97 2.48 8.31
CA ARG A 61 13.66 1.58 7.36
C ARG A 61 13.51 0.10 7.70
N THR A 62 12.41 -0.27 8.34
CA THR A 62 12.09 -1.64 8.75
C THR A 62 11.03 -2.26 7.86
N TRP A 63 11.04 -3.60 7.81
CA TRP A 63 9.99 -4.40 7.22
C TRP A 63 9.07 -4.90 8.34
N GLU A 64 7.77 -4.72 8.18
CA GLU A 64 6.74 -5.10 9.15
C GLU A 64 5.65 -5.95 8.48
N ILE A 65 4.95 -6.81 9.23
CA ILE A 65 3.81 -7.55 8.69
C ILE A 65 2.71 -6.54 8.34
N SER A 66 2.14 -6.66 7.14
CA SER A 66 1.05 -5.77 6.72
C SER A 66 -0.18 -5.98 7.61
N PRO A 67 -0.90 -4.92 8.00
CA PRO A 67 -2.16 -5.05 8.74
C PRO A 67 -3.19 -5.94 8.02
N SER A 68 -3.19 -5.93 6.69
CA SER A 68 -4.07 -6.79 5.85
C SER A 68 -3.71 -8.27 5.92
N ALA A 69 -2.45 -8.60 6.23
CA ALA A 69 -1.97 -9.97 6.32
C ALA A 69 -2.31 -10.61 7.66
N HIS A 70 -2.65 -9.83 8.69
CA HIS A 70 -3.01 -10.36 10.01
C HIS A 70 -4.23 -11.30 9.97
N ASP A 71 -5.21 -11.02 9.11
CA ASP A 71 -6.38 -11.87 8.91
C ASP A 71 -6.06 -13.18 8.16
N MET A 72 -4.91 -13.24 7.49
CA MET A 72 -4.47 -14.42 6.74
C MET A 72 -3.74 -15.45 7.62
N PHE A 73 -3.47 -15.14 8.89
CA PHE A 73 -2.87 -16.07 9.85
C PHE A 73 -3.97 -16.69 10.74
N PRO A 74 -4.34 -17.97 10.55
CA PRO A 74 -5.19 -18.67 11.50
C PRO A 74 -4.38 -18.92 12.78
N GLY A 75 -4.60 -18.08 13.79
CA GLY A 75 -3.96 -18.26 15.12
C GLY A 75 -3.53 -16.99 15.84
N THR A 76 -3.71 -15.80 15.27
CA THR A 76 -3.40 -14.53 15.97
C THR A 76 -4.59 -13.57 15.97
N ARG A 77 -5.68 -13.99 16.63
CA ARG A 77 -6.53 -13.02 17.35
C ARG A 77 -5.79 -12.54 18.61
N ALA A 78 -4.56 -12.08 18.47
CA ALA A 78 -3.91 -11.31 19.52
C ALA A 78 -4.43 -9.88 19.36
N SER A 79 -5.42 -9.58 20.18
CA SER A 79 -6.07 -8.31 20.43
C SER A 79 -5.18 -7.07 20.21
N HIS A 80 -5.12 -6.58 18.97
CA HIS A 80 -5.09 -5.14 18.75
C HIS A 80 -6.50 -4.72 18.40
N LYS A 81 -7.26 -4.37 19.44
CA LYS A 81 -8.39 -3.45 19.31
C LYS A 81 -7.84 -2.15 18.74
N LYS A 82 -7.65 -2.07 17.42
CA LYS A 82 -7.67 -0.78 16.74
C LYS A 82 -9.12 -0.34 16.79
N ALA A 83 -9.30 0.84 17.38
CA ALA A 83 -10.52 1.61 17.31
C ALA A 83 -11.14 1.40 15.93
N ALA A 84 -12.39 0.97 15.91
CA ALA A 84 -13.20 1.13 14.73
C ALA A 84 -13.09 2.60 14.34
N GLN A 85 -12.37 2.88 13.26
CA GLN A 85 -12.69 4.03 12.45
C GLN A 85 -14.09 3.74 11.92
N GLN A 86 -15.07 4.05 12.77
CA GLN A 86 -16.39 4.41 12.33
C GLN A 86 -16.16 5.45 11.26
N HIS A 87 -16.39 5.08 10.00
CA HIS A 87 -16.65 6.06 8.98
C HIS A 87 -17.81 6.90 9.55
N PRO A 88 -17.62 8.19 9.86
CA PRO A 88 -18.78 9.01 10.13
C PRO A 88 -19.63 8.96 8.87
N ALA A 89 -20.87 8.52 9.04
CA ALA A 89 -21.90 8.61 8.02
C ALA A 89 -21.83 9.98 7.37
N ILE A 90 -21.85 9.98 6.04
CA ILE A 90 -21.77 11.14 5.15
C ILE A 90 -22.78 12.18 5.66
N LYS A 91 -22.29 13.16 6.43
CA LYS A 91 -23.01 14.39 6.67
C LYS A 91 -22.81 15.26 5.44
N GLN A 92 -23.91 15.86 5.02
CA GLN A 92 -24.05 16.71 3.84
C GLN A 92 -22.84 17.64 3.69
N ALA A 93 -22.34 17.71 2.45
CA ALA A 93 -21.17 18.46 2.05
C ALA A 93 -21.33 19.94 2.43
N GLU A 94 -20.59 20.38 3.44
CA GLU A 94 -20.22 21.78 3.58
C GLU A 94 -19.24 22.15 2.45
N PRO A 95 -19.29 23.39 1.93
CA PRO A 95 -18.44 23.79 0.82
C PRO A 95 -16.98 23.62 1.21
N VAL A 96 -16.30 22.69 0.52
CA VAL A 96 -14.87 22.45 0.69
C VAL A 96 -14.14 23.74 0.33
N GLU A 97 -13.55 24.39 1.34
CA GLU A 97 -12.64 25.51 1.15
C GLU A 97 -11.50 25.02 0.24
N LEU A 98 -11.44 25.59 -0.97
CA LEU A 98 -10.43 25.26 -1.96
C LEU A 98 -9.06 25.59 -1.36
N VAL A 99 -8.36 24.57 -0.86
CA VAL A 99 -6.96 24.70 -0.47
C VAL A 99 -6.20 25.21 -1.69
N PRO A 100 -5.54 26.37 -1.61
CA PRO A 100 -4.84 26.93 -2.76
C PRO A 100 -3.77 25.95 -3.25
N PRO A 101 -3.59 25.82 -4.58
CA PRO A 101 -2.65 24.87 -5.14
C PRO A 101 -1.24 25.12 -4.60
N ARG A 102 -0.58 24.05 -4.14
CA ARG A 102 0.83 24.11 -3.72
C ARG A 102 1.68 24.61 -4.89
N THR A 103 2.27 25.79 -4.75
CA THR A 103 3.25 26.31 -5.70
C THR A 103 4.61 25.68 -5.41
N PHE A 104 5.28 25.26 -6.49
CA PHE A 104 6.65 24.76 -6.45
C PHE A 104 7.52 25.74 -7.25
N ASN A 105 8.53 26.31 -6.58
CA ASN A 105 9.50 27.19 -7.22
C ASN A 105 10.52 26.35 -7.98
N PHE A 106 10.47 26.37 -9.30
CA PHE A 106 11.53 25.83 -10.15
C PHE A 106 12.39 27.00 -10.66
N HIS A 107 13.66 27.05 -10.24
CA HIS A 107 14.64 28.05 -10.71
C HIS A 107 14.15 29.52 -10.65
N GLY A 108 13.47 29.92 -9.57
CA GLY A 108 13.05 31.32 -9.37
C GLY A 108 11.91 31.78 -10.27
N THR A 109 11.28 30.89 -11.03
CA THR A 109 10.08 31.18 -11.82
C THR A 109 8.90 30.36 -11.31
N ASN A 110 7.76 31.00 -11.07
CA ASN A 110 6.50 30.32 -10.79
C ASN A 110 6.09 29.55 -12.05
N TYR A 111 6.18 28.23 -12.02
CA TYR A 111 5.70 27.40 -13.12
C TYR A 111 4.16 27.42 -13.15
N VAL A 112 3.61 28.05 -14.18
CA VAL A 112 2.17 28.00 -14.48
C VAL A 112 1.96 26.90 -15.53
N PRO A 113 1.30 25.78 -15.19
CA PRO A 113 1.02 24.75 -16.20
C PRO A 113 0.09 25.33 -17.29
N PRO A 114 0.30 24.97 -18.56
CA PRO A 114 -0.58 25.40 -19.63
C PRO A 114 -2.01 24.90 -19.38
N ALA A 115 -3.01 25.73 -19.68
CA ALA A 115 -4.41 25.37 -19.56
C ALA A 115 -4.69 24.13 -20.43
N PHE A 116 -5.22 23.07 -19.83
CA PHE A 116 -5.59 21.86 -20.54
C PHE A 116 -6.83 22.13 -21.41
N THR A 117 -6.68 22.02 -22.73
CA THR A 117 -7.80 22.03 -23.67
C THR A 117 -8.19 20.59 -23.99
N PRO A 118 -9.45 20.17 -23.71
CA PRO A 118 -9.91 18.83 -24.06
C PRO A 118 -9.90 18.64 -25.57
N ALA A 119 -9.47 17.46 -26.03
CA ALA A 119 -9.33 17.15 -27.46
C ALA A 119 -10.68 17.12 -28.22
N ARG A 120 -11.81 16.98 -27.53
CA ARG A 120 -13.15 16.93 -28.10
C ARG A 120 -14.15 17.60 -27.15
N GLN A 121 -15.16 18.24 -27.73
CA GLN A 121 -16.30 18.79 -26.98
C GLN A 121 -16.98 17.66 -26.20
N GLY A 122 -17.22 17.86 -24.90
CA GLY A 122 -17.81 16.85 -24.00
C GLY A 122 -16.83 15.87 -23.36
N ALA A 123 -15.51 15.96 -23.60
CA ALA A 123 -14.53 15.04 -23.01
C ALA A 123 -14.43 15.10 -21.47
N LEU A 124 -14.94 16.16 -20.85
CA LEU A 124 -15.03 16.31 -19.40
C LEU A 124 -16.47 16.08 -18.86
N ASP A 125 -17.41 15.73 -19.75
CA ASP A 125 -18.80 15.46 -19.37
C ASP A 125 -19.01 13.99 -19.03
N PHE A 126 -18.46 13.59 -17.87
CA PHE A 126 -18.60 12.23 -17.35
C PHE A 126 -20.03 11.90 -16.89
N GLY A 127 -20.92 12.89 -16.80
CA GLY A 127 -22.32 12.71 -16.43
C GLY A 127 -23.16 12.11 -17.56
N GLN A 128 -22.77 12.33 -18.83
CA GLN A 128 -23.45 11.80 -20.01
C GLN A 128 -22.96 10.41 -20.45
N ILE A 129 -21.95 9.84 -19.79
CA ILE A 129 -21.41 8.52 -20.12
C ILE A 129 -22.21 7.46 -19.36
N PRO A 130 -23.08 6.65 -20.02
CA PRO A 130 -23.80 5.61 -19.33
C PRO A 130 -22.83 4.55 -18.81
N SER A 131 -22.68 4.50 -17.49
CA SER A 131 -22.04 3.40 -16.77
C SER A 131 -22.70 2.08 -17.15
N ARG A 132 -22.05 1.28 -17.99
CA ARG A 132 -22.46 -0.11 -18.24
C ARG A 132 -21.69 -0.99 -17.27
N GLY A 133 -22.25 -1.16 -16.07
CA GLY A 133 -21.75 -2.15 -15.12
C GLY A 133 -21.84 -3.55 -15.73
N GLN A 134 -20.70 -4.13 -16.12
CA GLN A 134 -20.63 -5.51 -16.57
C GLN A 134 -20.64 -6.40 -15.33
N ARG A 135 -21.75 -7.10 -15.10
CA ARG A 135 -21.86 -8.12 -14.05
C ARG A 135 -21.15 -9.38 -14.56
N CYS A 136 -20.06 -9.76 -13.91
CA CYS A 136 -19.40 -11.06 -14.06
C CYS A 136 -19.95 -12.03 -13.01
#